data_AF-A0A2G5BK68-F1
#
_entry.id   AF-A0A2G5BK68-F1
#
_cell.length_a   1.000
_cell.length_b   1.000
_cell.length_c   1.000
_cell.angle_alpha   90.00
_cell.angle_beta   90.00
_cell.angle_gamma   90.00
#
_symmetry.space_group_name_H-M   'P 1'
#
loop_
_entity.id
_entity.type
_entity.pdbx_description
1 polymer ?
#
loop_
_entity_poly.entity_id
_entity_poly.type
_entity_poly.pdbx_seq_one_letter_code
_entity_poly.pdbx_strand_id
1 'polypeptide(L)'
;WRFARADLQLTPSVESGWTVAQEELDRAKACGLIYSAGRRLQVPQNTAAAACVFLQRFFMRHTLQEFHHYDVAATCLFVACKAEESVRRLEVFVPVIAHCASKGRRRATAGSAEYAKWRAVILRTEVPVLQALCFDVVVDQPHARLAEVAAAESLHRRAAQLAWGFVGD
;
A
#
# COMPACT_ATOMS: atom_id res chain seq x y z
N TRP A 1 -6.75 -4.56 -14.21
CA TRP A 1 -6.43 -3.37 -13.38
C TRP A 1 -5.87 -2.22 -14.20
N ARG A 2 -6.44 -1.93 -15.38
CA ARG A 2 -6.08 -0.77 -16.20
C ARG A 2 -7.36 0.03 -16.38
N PHE A 3 -7.28 1.33 -16.16
CA PHE A 3 -8.42 2.24 -16.16
C PHE A 3 -8.13 3.39 -17.12
N ALA A 4 -9.16 3.87 -17.80
CA ALA A 4 -9.06 5.09 -18.59
C ALA A 4 -8.92 6.30 -17.67
N ARG A 5 -8.37 7.41 -18.18
CA ARG A 5 -8.29 8.66 -17.41
C ARG A 5 -9.65 9.17 -16.97
N ALA A 6 -10.68 8.94 -17.79
CA ALA A 6 -12.06 9.29 -17.46
C ALA A 6 -12.58 8.51 -16.24
N ASP A 7 -12.22 7.22 -16.11
CA ASP A 7 -12.64 6.39 -14.98
C ASP A 7 -12.07 6.91 -13.65
N LEU A 8 -10.88 7.55 -13.68
CA LEU A 8 -10.28 8.16 -12.49
C LEU A 8 -11.04 9.39 -11.99
N GLN A 9 -11.94 9.95 -12.80
CA GLN A 9 -12.83 11.05 -12.41
C GLN A 9 -14.16 10.55 -11.83
N LEU A 10 -14.39 9.23 -11.86
CA LEU A 10 -15.66 8.58 -11.49
C LEU A 10 -15.39 7.43 -10.50
N THR A 11 -14.44 7.62 -9.59
CA THR A 11 -14.19 6.65 -8.53
C THR A 11 -15.35 6.64 -7.53
N PRO A 12 -15.56 5.55 -6.77
CA PRO A 12 -16.58 5.51 -5.72
C PRO A 12 -16.45 6.63 -4.69
N SER A 13 -15.22 7.07 -4.39
CA SER A 13 -14.99 8.22 -3.50
C SER A 13 -15.50 9.53 -4.12
N VAL A 14 -15.23 9.77 -5.41
CA VAL A 14 -15.69 10.97 -6.10
C VAL A 14 -17.21 10.99 -6.22
N GLU A 15 -17.83 9.86 -6.55
CA GLU A 15 -19.29 9.71 -6.60
C GLU A 15 -19.96 9.93 -5.24
N SER A 16 -19.24 9.64 -4.14
CA SER A 16 -19.70 9.90 -2.76
C SER A 16 -19.36 11.31 -2.24
N GLY A 17 -18.83 12.19 -3.10
CA GLY A 17 -18.67 13.62 -2.82
C GLY A 17 -17.23 14.06 -2.52
N TRP A 18 -16.22 13.20 -2.67
CA TRP A 18 -14.82 13.65 -2.62
C TRP A 18 -14.47 14.40 -3.90
N THR A 19 -13.61 15.41 -3.76
CA THR A 19 -12.90 15.93 -4.94
C THR A 19 -11.78 14.96 -5.33
N VAL A 20 -11.46 14.89 -6.63
CA VAL A 20 -10.34 14.08 -7.14
C VAL A 20 -9.04 14.39 -6.39
N ALA A 21 -8.75 15.67 -6.18
CA ALA A 21 -7.54 16.11 -5.48
C ALA A 21 -7.49 15.66 -4.00
N GLN A 22 -8.64 15.64 -3.30
CA GLN A 22 -8.70 15.13 -1.93
C GLN A 22 -8.45 13.62 -1.88
N GLU A 23 -9.07 12.87 -2.79
CA GLU A 23 -8.85 11.44 -2.89
C GLU A 23 -7.40 11.10 -3.23
N GLU A 24 -6.81 11.76 -4.23
CA GLU A 24 -5.40 11.59 -4.60
C GLU A 24 -4.48 11.85 -3.41
N LEU A 25 -4.72 12.92 -2.66
CA LEU A 25 -3.93 13.27 -1.48
C LEU A 25 -4.05 12.21 -0.38
N ASP A 26 -5.25 11.69 -0.10
CA ASP A 26 -5.45 10.69 0.95
C ASP A 26 -4.88 9.32 0.56
N ARG A 27 -5.01 8.93 -0.72
CA ARG A 27 -4.33 7.74 -1.27
C ARG A 27 -2.80 7.89 -1.19
N ALA A 28 -2.26 9.06 -1.51
CA ALA A 28 -0.83 9.34 -1.41
C ALA A 28 -0.32 9.27 0.05
N LYS A 29 -1.08 9.82 1.02
CA LYS A 29 -0.77 9.66 2.46
C LYS A 29 -0.73 8.20 2.86
N ALA A 30 -1.69 7.40 2.40
CA ALA A 30 -1.74 5.97 2.66
C ALA A 30 -0.53 5.22 2.07
N CYS A 31 -0.10 5.52 0.84
CA CYS A 31 1.16 5.02 0.29
C CYS A 31 2.37 5.43 1.15
N GLY A 32 2.39 6.68 1.64
CA GLY A 32 3.42 7.17 2.57
C GLY A 32 3.48 6.38 3.89
N LEU A 33 2.32 5.96 4.43
CA LEU A 33 2.24 5.06 5.58
C LEU A 33 2.83 3.68 5.25
N ILE A 34 2.47 3.09 4.10
CA ILE A 34 2.97 1.78 3.65
C ILE A 34 4.50 1.79 3.60
N TYR A 35 5.11 2.77 2.94
CA TYR A 35 6.57 2.85 2.84
C TYR A 35 7.25 3.14 4.19
N SER A 36 6.65 3.99 5.03
CA SER A 36 7.20 4.30 6.35
C SER A 36 7.17 3.11 7.29
N ALA A 37 6.06 2.36 7.30
CA ALA A 37 5.93 1.14 8.07
C ALA A 37 6.79 0.00 7.50
N GLY A 38 6.78 -0.18 6.17
CA GLY A 38 7.57 -1.19 5.47
C GLY A 38 9.07 -1.06 5.75
N ARG A 39 9.63 0.16 5.70
CA ARG A 39 11.03 0.42 6.07
C ARG A 39 11.34 0.01 7.52
N ARG A 40 10.47 0.36 8.47
CA ARG A 40 10.64 0.02 9.89
C ARG A 40 10.50 -1.48 10.17
N LEU A 41 9.64 -2.16 9.41
CA LEU A 41 9.43 -3.61 9.48
C LEU A 41 10.46 -4.40 8.65
N GLN A 42 11.38 -3.71 7.97
CA GLN A 42 12.35 -4.29 7.05
C GLN A 42 11.68 -5.19 6.01
N VAL A 43 10.56 -4.72 5.47
CA VAL A 43 9.83 -5.39 4.38
C VAL A 43 10.52 -5.04 3.05
N PRO A 44 10.67 -5.99 2.11
CA PRO A 44 11.24 -5.70 0.80
C PRO A 44 10.49 -4.58 0.07
N GLN A 45 11.21 -3.76 -0.69
CA GLN A 45 10.62 -2.63 -1.41
C GLN A 45 9.53 -3.09 -2.40
N ASN A 46 9.75 -4.21 -3.10
CA ASN A 46 8.76 -4.79 -4.01
C ASN A 46 7.44 -5.14 -3.29
N THR A 47 7.53 -5.67 -2.07
CA THR A 47 6.33 -5.96 -1.26
C THR A 47 5.60 -4.68 -0.85
N ALA A 48 6.32 -3.62 -0.47
CA ALA A 48 5.70 -2.33 -0.17
C ALA A 48 5.06 -1.69 -1.43
N ALA A 49 5.70 -1.83 -2.60
CA ALA A 49 5.15 -1.38 -3.88
C ALA A 49 3.89 -2.18 -4.26
N ALA A 50 3.89 -3.50 -4.09
CA ALA A 50 2.71 -4.34 -4.28
C ALA A 50 1.54 -3.92 -3.36
N ALA A 51 1.83 -3.61 -2.09
CA ALA A 51 0.83 -3.08 -1.16
C ALA A 51 0.25 -1.73 -1.63
N CYS A 52 1.05 -0.85 -2.22
CA CYS A 52 0.55 0.38 -2.81
C CYS A 52 -0.37 0.09 -4.01
N VAL A 53 -0.02 -0.88 -4.86
CA VAL A 53 -0.90 -1.32 -5.96
C VAL A 53 -2.22 -1.86 -5.43
N PHE A 54 -2.20 -2.65 -4.34
CA PHE A 54 -3.43 -3.14 -3.69
C PHE A 54 -4.31 -2.00 -3.20
N LEU A 55 -3.73 -1.00 -2.54
CA LEU A 55 -4.45 0.20 -2.09
C LEU A 55 -5.11 0.93 -3.28
N GLN A 56 -4.38 1.14 -4.37
CA GLN A 56 -4.92 1.82 -5.55
C GLN A 56 -6.08 1.03 -6.17
N ARG A 57 -5.92 -0.29 -6.32
CA ARG A 57 -6.96 -1.19 -6.84
C ARG A 57 -8.20 -1.21 -5.93
N PHE A 58 -8.00 -1.21 -4.61
CA PHE A 58 -9.08 -1.22 -3.61
C PHE A 58 -9.98 0.00 -3.76
N PHE A 59 -9.41 1.20 -3.79
CA PHE A 59 -10.19 2.43 -3.88
C PHE A 59 -10.77 2.71 -5.29
N MET A 60 -10.45 1.88 -6.29
CA MET A 60 -11.23 1.86 -7.54
C MET A 60 -12.57 1.12 -7.40
N ARG A 61 -12.83 0.47 -6.27
CA ARG A 61 -14.07 -0.30 -6.01
C ARG A 61 -14.78 0.06 -4.71
N HIS A 62 -14.07 0.68 -3.76
CA HIS A 62 -14.60 1.13 -2.49
C HIS A 62 -14.33 2.62 -2.28
N THR A 63 -15.13 3.25 -1.41
CA THR A 63 -15.04 4.69 -1.13
C THR A 63 -14.21 4.97 0.13
N LEU A 64 -13.49 6.11 0.12
CA LEU A 64 -12.84 6.70 1.29
C LEU A 64 -13.81 7.10 2.41
N GLN A 65 -15.11 7.21 2.11
CA GLN A 65 -16.16 7.44 3.11
C GLN A 65 -16.35 6.22 4.02
N GLU A 66 -16.33 5.02 3.44
CA GLU A 66 -16.55 3.76 4.14
C GLU A 66 -15.27 3.23 4.77
N PHE A 67 -14.15 3.37 4.06
CA PHE A 67 -12.85 2.85 4.49
C PHE A 67 -11.83 3.96 4.65
N HIS A 68 -11.34 4.14 5.88
CA HIS A 68 -10.26 5.07 6.16
C HIS A 68 -8.96 4.63 5.46
N HIS A 69 -8.31 5.54 4.73
CA HIS A 69 -7.13 5.24 3.91
C HIS A 69 -5.97 4.58 4.68
N TYR A 70 -5.72 4.95 5.93
CA TYR A 70 -4.68 4.29 6.74
C TYR A 70 -5.05 2.88 7.21
N ASP A 71 -6.34 2.58 7.38
CA ASP A 71 -6.79 1.26 7.80
C ASP A 71 -6.56 0.28 6.65
N VAL A 72 -6.97 0.67 5.43
CA VAL A 72 -6.73 -0.08 4.20
C VAL A 72 -5.23 -0.21 3.92
N ALA A 73 -4.45 0.85 4.11
CA ALA A 73 -3.00 0.82 3.90
C ALA A 73 -2.29 -0.21 4.80
N ALA A 74 -2.64 -0.25 6.09
CA ALA A 74 -2.09 -1.22 7.03
C ALA A 74 -2.43 -2.66 6.61
N THR A 75 -3.68 -2.89 6.20
CA THR A 75 -4.13 -4.20 5.72
C THR A 75 -3.48 -4.59 4.40
N CYS A 76 -3.34 -3.68 3.44
CA CYS A 76 -2.68 -3.94 2.16
C CYS A 76 -1.22 -4.36 2.37
N LEU A 77 -0.49 -3.68 3.26
CA LEU A 77 0.88 -4.07 3.60
C LEU A 77 0.91 -5.45 4.27
N PHE A 78 -0.02 -5.75 5.18
CA PHE A 78 -0.11 -7.05 5.83
C PHE A 78 -0.40 -8.18 4.81
N VAL A 79 -1.34 -7.97 3.88
CA VAL A 79 -1.67 -8.90 2.81
C VAL A 79 -0.48 -9.11 1.87
N ALA A 80 0.19 -8.03 1.44
CA ALA A 80 1.37 -8.13 0.59
C ALA A 80 2.51 -8.91 1.25
N CYS A 81 2.77 -8.68 2.55
CA CYS A 81 3.76 -9.47 3.29
C CYS A 81 3.46 -10.97 3.28
N LYS A 82 2.18 -11.37 3.28
CA LYS A 82 1.81 -12.78 3.17
C LYS A 82 1.96 -13.32 1.75
N ALA A 83 1.58 -12.53 0.74
CA ALA A 83 1.68 -12.94 -0.66
C ALA A 83 3.14 -13.09 -1.12
N GLU A 84 4.03 -12.23 -0.63
CA GLU A 84 5.46 -12.16 -1.02
C GLU A 84 6.38 -12.90 -0.02
N GLU A 85 5.85 -13.83 0.77
CA GLU A 85 6.59 -14.65 1.75
C GLU A 85 7.45 -13.86 2.77
N SER A 86 7.13 -12.58 2.98
CA SER A 86 7.81 -11.68 3.91
C SER A 86 6.97 -11.43 5.18
N VAL A 87 6.27 -12.47 5.63
CA VAL A 87 5.30 -12.42 6.74
C VAL A 87 5.92 -11.80 7.99
N ARG A 88 5.13 -10.98 8.68
CA ARG A 88 5.45 -10.42 10.00
C ARG A 88 4.33 -10.77 10.96
N ARG A 89 4.68 -11.23 12.16
CA ARG A 89 3.68 -11.52 13.19
C ARG A 89 3.01 -10.22 13.65
N LEU A 90 1.71 -10.29 13.98
CA LEU A 90 0.92 -9.11 14.34
C LEU A 90 1.49 -8.38 15.57
N GLU A 91 2.14 -9.09 16.48
CA GLU A 91 2.75 -8.54 17.70
C GLU A 91 3.88 -7.54 17.38
N VAL A 92 4.56 -7.72 16.24
CA VAL A 92 5.61 -6.82 15.75
C VAL A 92 5.05 -5.82 14.75
N PHE A 93 4.10 -6.26 13.92
CA PHE A 93 3.51 -5.45 12.86
C PHE A 93 2.69 -4.27 13.41
N VAL A 94 1.76 -4.55 14.33
CA VAL A 94 0.79 -3.56 14.84
C VAL A 94 1.46 -2.37 15.54
N PRO A 95 2.47 -2.55 16.43
CA PRO A 95 3.17 -1.43 17.04
C PRO A 95 3.78 -0.45 16.02
N VAL A 96 4.33 -0.99 14.92
CA VAL A 96 4.94 -0.17 13.87
C VAL A 96 3.89 0.60 13.08
N ILE A 97 2.77 -0.04 12.73
CA ILE A 97 1.64 0.64 12.06
C ILE A 97 1.11 1.78 12.92
N ALA A 98 0.81 1.52 14.20
CA ALA A 98 0.27 2.53 15.11
C ALA A 98 1.24 3.72 15.27
N HIS A 99 2.55 3.43 15.37
CA HIS A 99 3.59 4.47 15.42
C HIS A 99 3.60 5.31 14.14
N CYS A 100 3.58 4.68 12.96
CA CYS A 100 3.67 5.41 11.69
C CYS A 100 2.39 6.22 11.40
N ALA A 101 1.22 5.63 11.60
CA ALA A 101 -0.08 6.28 11.36
C ALA A 101 -0.29 7.49 12.28
N SER A 102 0.23 7.44 13.51
CA SER A 102 0.17 8.54 14.47
C SER A 102 1.32 9.54 14.37
N LYS A 103 2.23 9.39 13.40
CA LYS A 103 3.48 10.17 13.29
C LYS A 103 4.30 10.15 14.59
N GLY A 104 4.32 9.00 15.27
CA GLY A 104 5.06 8.76 16.50
C GLY A 104 4.41 9.27 17.78
N ARG A 105 3.19 9.83 17.72
CA ARG A 105 2.48 10.35 18.89
C ARG A 105 1.85 9.26 19.75
N ARG A 106 1.56 8.09 19.16
CA ARG A 106 0.91 6.97 19.84
C ARG A 106 1.83 5.76 19.80
N ARG A 107 1.93 5.09 20.95
CA ARG A 107 2.60 3.79 21.08
C ARG A 107 1.53 2.73 21.28
N ALA A 108 1.61 1.65 20.51
CA ALA A 108 0.81 0.46 20.74
C ALA A 108 1.71 -0.63 21.31
N THR A 109 1.41 -1.05 22.54
CA THR A 109 2.02 -2.21 23.20
C THR A 109 0.99 -3.32 23.31
N ALA A 110 1.45 -4.57 23.47
CA ALA A 110 0.56 -5.69 23.75
C ALA A 110 -0.34 -5.37 24.96
N GLY A 111 -1.66 -5.53 24.80
CA GLY A 111 -2.66 -5.20 25.82
C GLY A 111 -3.18 -3.75 25.80
N SER A 112 -2.58 -2.84 25.03
CA SER A 112 -3.11 -1.47 24.88
C SER A 112 -4.36 -1.42 23.99
N ALA A 113 -5.25 -0.45 24.27
CA ALA A 113 -6.43 -0.21 23.42
C ALA A 113 -6.06 0.12 21.97
N GLU A 114 -4.93 0.81 21.75
CA GLU A 114 -4.45 1.13 20.41
C GLU A 114 -3.99 -0.12 19.65
N TYR A 115 -3.31 -1.05 20.32
CA TYR A 115 -2.95 -2.34 19.73
C TYR A 115 -4.20 -3.13 19.35
N ALA A 116 -5.18 -3.23 20.26
CA ALA A 116 -6.44 -3.92 20.01
C ALA A 116 -7.20 -3.33 18.82
N LYS A 117 -7.26 -1.99 18.72
CA LYS A 117 -7.87 -1.27 17.60
C LYS A 117 -7.23 -1.66 16.27
N TRP A 118 -5.92 -1.47 16.12
CA TRP A 118 -5.23 -1.73 14.86
C TRP A 118 -5.27 -3.21 14.48
N ARG A 119 -5.11 -4.12 15.45
CA ARG A 119 -5.26 -5.56 15.23
C ARG A 119 -6.66 -5.88 14.70
N ALA A 120 -7.71 -5.35 15.33
CA ALA A 120 -9.08 -5.59 14.90
C ALA A 120 -9.39 -5.00 13.52
N VAL A 121 -8.87 -3.81 13.21
CA VAL A 121 -8.99 -3.17 11.90
C VAL A 121 -8.33 -4.01 10.81
N ILE A 122 -7.09 -4.48 11.02
CA ILE A 122 -6.37 -5.28 10.03
C ILE A 122 -7.15 -6.55 9.71
N LEU A 123 -7.55 -7.30 10.74
CA LEU A 123 -8.28 -8.56 10.58
C LEU A 123 -9.67 -8.38 9.95
N ARG A 124 -10.40 -7.31 10.33
CA ARG A 124 -11.73 -7.04 9.75
C ARG A 124 -11.66 -6.62 8.29
N THR A 125 -10.63 -5.87 7.91
CA THR A 125 -10.50 -5.29 6.57
C THR A 125 -9.80 -6.24 5.59
N GLU A 126 -9.16 -7.29 6.08
CA GLU A 126 -8.41 -8.27 5.29
C GLU A 126 -9.25 -8.94 4.20
N VAL A 127 -10.42 -9.47 4.56
CA VAL A 127 -11.33 -10.12 3.59
C VAL A 127 -11.87 -9.12 2.56
N PRO A 128 -12.38 -7.93 2.94
CA PRO A 128 -12.74 -6.88 2.00
C PRO A 128 -11.63 -6.53 1.01
N VAL A 129 -10.38 -6.39 1.48
CA VAL A 129 -9.23 -6.12 0.60
C VAL A 129 -9.03 -7.25 -0.40
N LEU A 130 -8.99 -8.51 0.05
CA LEU A 130 -8.81 -9.66 -0.83
C LEU A 130 -9.95 -9.79 -1.86
N GLN A 131 -11.20 -9.60 -1.44
CA GLN A 131 -12.37 -9.62 -2.33
C GLN A 131 -12.32 -8.48 -3.35
N ALA A 132 -11.99 -7.27 -2.90
CA ALA A 132 -11.82 -6.11 -3.77
C ALA A 132 -10.73 -6.36 -4.81
N LEU A 133 -9.67 -7.10 -4.47
CA LEU A 133 -8.61 -7.50 -5.40
C LEU A 133 -8.96 -8.72 -6.26
N CYS A 134 -10.16 -9.31 -6.14
CA CYS A 134 -10.50 -10.60 -6.76
C CYS A 134 -9.49 -11.72 -6.40
N PHE A 135 -8.87 -11.65 -5.22
CA PHE A 135 -7.78 -12.53 -4.80
C PHE A 135 -6.54 -12.51 -5.73
N ASP A 136 -6.46 -11.53 -6.64
CA ASP A 136 -5.31 -11.27 -7.50
C ASP A 136 -4.24 -10.49 -6.72
N VAL A 137 -3.45 -11.25 -5.95
CA VAL A 137 -2.36 -10.74 -5.11
C VAL A 137 -0.98 -10.83 -5.76
N VAL A 138 -0.91 -11.22 -7.03
CA VAL A 138 0.34 -11.24 -7.79
C VAL A 138 0.49 -9.90 -8.50
N VAL A 139 1.59 -9.19 -8.23
CA VAL A 139 1.88 -7.89 -8.83
C VAL A 139 3.19 -7.95 -9.59
N ASP A 140 3.09 -7.88 -10.91
CA ASP A 140 4.26 -7.70 -11.78
C ASP A 140 4.98 -6.40 -11.43
N GLN A 141 6.24 -6.53 -11.03
CA GLN A 141 7.05 -5.37 -10.66
C GLN A 141 7.70 -4.74 -11.91
N PRO A 142 7.59 -3.42 -12.09
CA PRO A 142 8.19 -2.72 -13.23
C PRO A 142 9.72 -2.84 -13.28
N HIS A 143 10.35 -3.05 -12.12
CA HIS A 143 11.80 -3.26 -11.98
C HIS A 143 12.34 -4.42 -12.82
N ALA A 144 11.58 -5.50 -12.99
CA ALA A 144 11.99 -6.63 -13.83
C ALA A 144 12.10 -6.21 -15.31
N ARG A 145 11.10 -5.47 -15.81
CA ARG A 145 11.10 -4.93 -17.17
C ARG A 145 12.17 -3.87 -17.38
N LEU A 146 12.41 -3.03 -16.37
CA LEU A 146 13.50 -2.06 -16.43
C LEU A 146 14.86 -2.76 -16.56
N ALA A 147 15.09 -3.86 -15.84
CA ALA A 147 16.34 -4.62 -15.96
C ALA A 147 16.53 -5.21 -17.36
N GLU A 148 15.46 -5.76 -17.96
CA GLU A 148 15.47 -6.26 -19.34
C GLU A 148 15.84 -5.15 -20.34
N VAL A 149 15.18 -3.99 -20.26
CA VAL A 149 15.43 -2.84 -21.14
C VAL A 149 16.84 -2.29 -20.92
N ALA A 150 17.29 -2.17 -19.67
CA ALA A 150 18.61 -1.66 -19.36
C ALA A 150 19.73 -2.54 -19.94
N ALA A 151 19.53 -3.86 -19.94
CA ALA A 151 20.45 -4.80 -20.57
C ALA A 151 20.39 -4.72 -22.10
N ALA A 152 19.20 -4.71 -22.69
CA ALA A 152 19.01 -4.65 -24.14
C ALA A 152 19.60 -3.36 -24.76
N GLU A 153 19.39 -2.23 -24.09
CA GLU A 153 19.86 -0.91 -24.55
C GLU A 153 21.28 -0.57 -24.05
N SER A 154 21.94 -1.50 -23.33
CA SER A 154 23.28 -1.28 -22.74
C SER A 154 23.38 0.03 -21.95
N LEU A 155 22.36 0.33 -21.14
CA LEU A 155 22.28 1.58 -20.39
C LEU A 155 23.49 1.74 -19.47
N HIS A 156 24.06 2.95 -19.46
CA HIS A 156 25.11 3.29 -18.51
C HIS A 156 24.61 3.11 -17.07
N ARG A 157 25.45 2.55 -16.19
CA ARG A 157 25.10 2.20 -14.79
C ARG A 157 24.37 3.32 -14.05
N ARG A 158 24.83 4.58 -14.24
CA ARG A 158 24.22 5.76 -13.61
C ARG A 158 22.79 6.01 -14.11
N ALA A 159 22.54 5.85 -15.41
CA ALA A 159 21.22 5.99 -15.99
C ALA A 159 20.28 4.87 -15.50
N ALA A 160 20.77 3.63 -15.46
CA ALA A 160 20.01 2.50 -14.93
C ALA A 160 19.64 2.68 -13.45
N GLN A 161 20.56 3.19 -12.62
CA GLN A 161 20.28 3.49 -11.21
C GLN A 161 19.25 4.61 -11.03
N LEU A 162 19.32 5.66 -11.85
CA LEU A 162 18.31 6.74 -11.84
C LEU A 162 16.94 6.21 -12.24
N ALA A 163 16.87 5.44 -13.33
CA ALA A 163 15.63 4.81 -13.77
C ALA A 163 15.05 3.87 -12.71
N TRP A 164 15.90 3.13 -11.99
CA TRP A 164 15.47 2.29 -10.87
C TRP A 164 14.85 3.11 -9.74
N GLY A 165 15.45 4.27 -9.42
CA GLY A 165 14.88 5.21 -8.46
C GLY A 165 13.50 5.71 -8.89
N PHE A 166 13.37 6.18 -10.14
CA PHE A 166 12.10 6.68 -10.69
C PHE A 166 10.96 5.67 -10.67
N VAL A 167 11.28 4.38 -10.86
CA VAL A 167 10.27 3.31 -10.84
C VAL A 167 9.79 2.99 -9.42
N GLY A 168 10.60 3.31 -8.40
CA GLY A 168 10.27 3.08 -7.00
C GLY A 168 9.58 4.26 -6.29
N ASP A 169 9.59 5.45 -6.89
CA ASP A 169 8.94 6.68 -6.40
C ASP A 169 7.44 6.71 -6.73
#